data_AF-A0AAW8B8D4-F1
#
_entry.id   AF-A0AAW8B8D4-F1
#
_cell.length_a   1.000
_cell.length_b   1.000
_cell.length_c   1.000
_cell.angle_alpha   90.00
_cell.angle_beta   90.00
_cell.angle_gamma   90.00
#
_symmetry.space_group_name_H-M   'P 1'
#
loop_
_entity.id
_entity.type
_entity.pdbx_description
1 polymer ?
#
loop_
_entity_poly.entity_id
_entity_poly.type
_entity_poly.pdbx_seq_one_letter_code
_entity_poly.pdbx_strand_id
1 'polypeptide(L)' 'MKPNSNTENVNNPDHWILGILYFNKNDQRLFPPKRFKYFGWTINFANPYSIFAYLILIGAVLGILYVLRNLSTFN' A
#
# COMPACT_ATOMS: atom_id res chain seq x y z
N MET A 1 -3.30 -12.38 14.17
CA MET A 1 -3.87 -11.10 14.64
C MET A 1 -5.35 -11.06 14.24
N LYS A 2 -6.28 -11.04 15.21
CA LYS A 2 -7.70 -10.75 14.90
C LYS A 2 -7.78 -9.29 14.44
N PRO A 3 -8.53 -8.96 13.38
CA PRO A 3 -8.79 -7.57 13.03
C PRO A 3 -9.44 -6.87 14.23
N ASN A 4 -9.01 -5.65 14.54
CA ASN A 4 -9.73 -4.84 15.52
C ASN A 4 -11.18 -4.70 15.03
N SER A 5 -12.15 -4.75 15.94
CA SER A 5 -13.59 -4.70 15.62
C SER A 5 -14.05 -3.41 14.92
N ASN A 6 -13.14 -2.45 14.74
CA ASN A 6 -13.40 -1.13 14.16
C ASN A 6 -12.89 -1.01 12.72
N THR A 7 -12.17 -2.00 12.18
CA THR A 7 -11.86 -2.02 10.74
C THR A 7 -13.05 -2.57 9.99
N GLU A 8 -13.87 -1.64 9.48
CA GLU A 8 -14.97 -1.94 8.56
C GLU A 8 -14.54 -2.90 7.43
N ASN A 9 -15.49 -3.67 6.93
CA ASN A 9 -15.26 -4.68 5.91
C ASN A 9 -14.55 -4.08 4.69
N VAL A 10 -13.33 -4.55 4.40
CA VAL A 10 -12.52 -4.10 3.24
C VAL A 10 -13.26 -4.30 1.91
N ASN A 11 -14.23 -5.21 1.87
CA ASN A 11 -15.05 -5.46 0.68
C ASN A 11 -16.23 -4.50 0.55
N ASN A 12 -16.43 -3.53 1.46
CA ASN A 12 -17.44 -2.50 1.32
C ASN A 12 -17.16 -1.70 0.02
N PRO A 13 -18.06 -1.73 -0.99
CA PRO A 13 -17.86 -1.03 -2.25
C PRO A 13 -17.65 0.49 -2.09
N ASP A 14 -18.19 1.08 -1.02
CA ASP A 14 -18.07 2.52 -0.76
C ASP A 14 -16.63 2.98 -0.52
N HIS A 15 -15.76 2.06 -0.08
CA HIS A 15 -14.34 2.32 0.15
C HIS A 15 -13.48 2.17 -1.12
N TRP A 16 -14.07 1.83 -2.28
CA TRP A 16 -13.35 1.59 -3.53
C TRP A 16 -13.73 2.59 -4.62
N ILE A 17 -12.90 3.62 -4.79
CA ILE A 17 -13.06 4.61 -5.85
C ILE A 17 -12.66 3.97 -7.19
N LEU A 18 -13.57 4.03 -8.17
CA LEU A 18 -13.45 3.35 -9.47
C LEU A 18 -13.20 1.83 -9.38
N GLY A 19 -13.49 1.23 -8.22
CA GLY A 19 -13.22 -0.19 -7.97
C GLY A 19 -11.74 -0.56 -7.76
N ILE A 20 -10.81 0.42 -7.78
CA ILE A 20 -9.36 0.17 -7.75
C ILE A 20 -8.67 0.90 -6.59
N LEU A 21 -9.04 2.15 -6.31
CA LEU A 21 -8.38 2.96 -5.28
C LEU A 21 -9.11 2.78 -3.96
N TYR A 22 -8.39 2.27 -2.94
CA TYR A 22 -8.96 2.08 -1.61
C TYR A 22 -8.88 3.36 -0.79
N PHE A 23 -10.01 3.80 -0.23
CA PHE A 23 -10.14 5.03 0.54
C PHE A 23 -11.05 4.78 1.76
N ASN A 24 -10.46 4.61 2.94
CA ASN A 24 -11.22 4.44 4.19
C ASN A 24 -10.56 5.19 5.35
N LYS A 25 -11.19 6.27 5.83
CA LYS A 25 -10.68 7.09 6.95
C LYS A 25 -10.65 6.33 8.28
N ASN A 26 -11.47 5.29 8.43
CA ASN A 26 -11.59 4.50 9.65
C ASN A 26 -10.55 3.35 9.70
N ASP A 27 -9.92 3.03 8.57
CA ASP A 27 -8.89 2.00 8.49
C ASP A 27 -7.48 2.58 8.69
N GLN A 28 -6.91 2.35 9.86
CA GLN A 28 -5.57 2.85 10.22
C GLN A 28 -4.42 1.99 9.67
N ARG A 29 -4.69 0.88 8.98
CA ARG A 29 -3.62 0.05 8.40
C ARG A 29 -2.85 0.82 7.34
N LEU A 30 -1.53 0.63 7.33
CA LEU A 30 -0.65 1.20 6.30
C LEU A 30 -0.87 0.52 4.96
N PHE A 31 -1.03 -0.81 4.95
CA PHE A 31 -1.23 -1.57 3.73
C PHE A 31 -2.38 -2.58 3.90
N PRO A 32 -3.64 -2.14 3.84
CA PRO A 32 -4.78 -3.05 3.90
C PRO A 32 -4.77 -4.06 2.74
N PRO A 33 -5.47 -5.19 2.86
CA PRO A 33 -5.56 -6.16 1.77
C PRO A 33 -6.28 -5.54 0.56
N LYS A 34 -5.89 -5.94 -0.66
CA LYS A 34 -6.66 -5.63 -1.87
C LYS A 34 -8.03 -6.30 -1.81
N ARG A 35 -8.99 -5.75 -2.58
CA ARG A 35 -10.37 -6.25 -2.70
C ARG A 35 -10.42 -7.76 -2.93
N PHE A 36 -9.61 -8.24 -3.87
CA PHE A 36 -9.32 -9.67 -4.00
C PHE A 36 -8.06 -9.98 -3.20
N LYS A 37 -8.24 -10.58 -2.02
CA LYS A 37 -7.17 -10.79 -1.02
C LYS A 37 -5.94 -11.55 -1.56
N TYR A 38 -6.10 -12.36 -2.61
CA TYR A 38 -5.01 -13.07 -3.27
C TYR A 38 -4.03 -12.17 -4.02
N PHE A 39 -4.43 -10.93 -4.37
CA PHE A 39 -3.54 -9.95 -5.01
C PHE A 39 -2.70 -9.13 -4.00
N GLY A 40 -2.67 -9.54 -2.72
CA GLY A 40 -1.84 -8.93 -1.70
C GLY A 40 -2.46 -7.67 -1.10
N TRP A 41 -1.65 -6.62 -0.93
CA TRP A 41 -1.98 -5.40 -0.21
C TRP A 41 -2.15 -4.19 -1.13
N THR A 42 -2.77 -3.14 -0.62
CA THR A 42 -3.01 -1.86 -1.30
C THR A 42 -2.64 -0.68 -0.40
N ILE A 43 -2.62 0.51 -0.97
CA ILE A 43 -2.50 1.79 -0.25
C ILE A 43 -3.89 2.21 0.20
N ASN A 44 -4.01 2.73 1.41
CA ASN A 44 -5.19 3.47 1.83
C ASN A 44 -4.98 4.96 1.56
N PHE A 45 -5.61 5.49 0.51
CA PHE A 45 -5.47 6.90 0.12
C PHE A 45 -6.12 7.88 1.10
N ALA A 46 -6.87 7.39 2.08
CA ALA A 46 -7.39 8.19 3.19
C ALA A 46 -6.40 8.33 4.36
N ASN A 47 -5.30 7.57 4.37
CA ASN A 47 -4.32 7.53 5.44
C ASN A 47 -2.98 8.12 4.97
N PRO A 48 -2.60 9.34 5.39
CA PRO A 48 -1.32 9.94 5.03
C PRO A 48 -0.10 9.06 5.34
N TYR A 49 -0.13 8.29 6.45
CA TYR A 49 0.97 7.38 6.78
C TYR A 49 1.09 6.21 5.80
N SER A 50 -0.04 5.72 5.26
CA SER A 50 -0.04 4.70 4.20
C SER A 50 0.64 5.23 2.94
N ILE A 51 0.32 6.47 2.56
CA ILE A 51 0.91 7.14 1.40
C ILE A 51 2.42 7.34 1.62
N PHE A 52 2.84 7.88 2.77
CA PHE A 52 4.26 8.06 3.09
C PHE A 52 5.03 6.75 3.09
N ALA A 53 4.49 5.70 3.71
CA ALA A 53 5.12 4.37 3.72
C ALA A 53 5.31 3.82 2.29
N TYR A 54 4.32 4.03 1.41
CA TYR A 54 4.42 3.63 0.01
C TYR A 54 5.48 4.43 -0.76
N LEU A 55 5.57 5.74 -0.55
CA LEU A 55 6.60 6.59 -1.17
C LEU A 55 8.02 6.19 -0.72
N ILE A 56 8.20 5.89 0.56
CA ILE A 56 9.48 5.38 1.09
C ILE A 56 9.83 4.04 0.43
N LEU A 57 8.87 3.13 0.29
CA LEU A 57 9.07 1.84 -0.36
C LEU A 57 9.50 2.02 -1.83
N ILE A 58 8.84 2.89 -2.59
CA ILE A 58 9.24 3.22 -3.96
C ILE A 58 10.67 3.78 -3.98
N GLY A 59 10.96 4.75 -3.10
CA GLY A 59 12.28 5.37 -3.01
C GLY A 59 13.38 4.35 -2.72
N ALA A 60 13.14 3.42 -1.80
CA ALA A 60 14.07 2.35 -1.48
C ALA A 60 14.33 1.42 -2.68
N VAL A 61 13.28 0.99 -3.39
CA VAL A 61 13.40 0.15 -4.59
C VAL A 61 14.20 0.88 -5.68
N LEU A 62 13.86 2.14 -5.96
CA LEU A 62 14.58 2.94 -6.96
C LEU A 62 16.04 3.18 -6.57
N GLY A 63 16.31 3.43 -5.28
CA GLY A 63 17.67 3.59 -4.75
C GLY A 63 18.50 2.32 -4.91
N ILE A 64 17.93 1.15 -4.61
CA ILE A 64 18.58 -0.14 -4.82
C ILE A 64 18.89 -0.34 -6.32
N LEU A 65 17.91 -0.12 -7.20
CA LEU A 65 18.10 -0.25 -8.64
C LEU A 65 19.19 0.70 -9.17
N TYR A 66 19.22 1.93 -8.66
CA TYR A 66 20.27 2.89 -8.98
C TYR A 66 21.65 2.37 -8.56
N VAL A 67 21.82 1.91 -7.32
CA VAL A 67 23.10 1.35 -6.85
C VAL A 67 23.52 0.15 -7.70
N LEU A 68 22.62 -0.79 -7.97
CA LEU A 68 22.90 -1.97 -8.78
C LEU A 68 23.35 -1.62 -10.21
N ARG A 69 22.68 -0.66 -10.86
CA ARG A 69 23.09 -0.15 -12.18
C ARG A 69 24.51 0.42 -12.16
N ASN A 70 24.85 1.18 -11.12
CA ASN A 70 26.18 1.78 -11.03
C ASN A 70 27.25 0.70 -10.80
N LEU A 71 27.00 -0.29 -9.94
CA LEU A 71 27.91 -1.41 -9.73
C LEU A 71 28.17 -2.22 -11.01
N SER A 72 27.13 -2.48 -11.82
CA SER A 72 27.27 -3.22 -13.07
C SER A 72 28.03 -2.46 -14.16
N THR A 73 28.19 -1.13 -14.02
CA THR A 73 28.93 -0.30 -14.99
C THR A 73 30.44 -0.34 -14.74
N PHE A 74 30.88 -0.80 -13.55
CA PHE A 74 32.30 -0.90 -13.18
C PHE A 74 32.90 -2.31 -13.36
N ASN A 75 32.10 -3.29 -13.77
CA ASN A 75 32.55 -4.64 -14.17
C ASN A 75 32.63 -4.73 -15.70
#